data_AF-A0A1F7UP20-F1
#
_entry.id   AF-A0A1F7UP20-F1
#
_cell.length_a   1.000
_cell.length_b   1.000
_cell.length_c   1.000
_cell.angle_alpha   90.00
_cell.angle_beta   90.00
_cell.angle_gamma   90.00
#
_symmetry.space_group_name_H-M   'P 1'
#
loop_
_entity.id
_entity.type
_entity.pdbx_description
1 polymer ?
#
loop_
_entity_poly.entity_id
_entity_poly.type
_entity_poly.pdbx_seq_one_letter_code
_entity_poly.pdbx_strand_id
1 'polypeptide(L)'
;MKKGIARLIPTAVGMGGFTIIEVFISVAAATLIFAALLNIVLISQKTFTRLSDRAEIVQNGRVALERISRELRQADALVTTLPSFEIKFQDGHEPLTLNYIRYYLQDGALYRELSYYSFPNAPSVHVRAADTDPDGNPPQINILDNEIMAEYITTMQFSETPIITIELTLIKGAVTSSIETAIYARNVHAL
;
A
#
# COMPACT_ATOMS: atom_id res chain seq x y z
N MET A 1 49.81 -81.73 21.28
CA MET A 1 49.30 -81.03 20.08
C MET A 1 48.45 -79.83 20.51
N LYS A 2 49.00 -78.61 20.48
CA LYS A 2 48.25 -77.36 20.60
C LYS A 2 48.63 -76.48 19.43
N LYS A 3 47.76 -76.38 18.41
CA LYS A 3 47.91 -75.44 17.29
C LYS A 3 47.51 -74.05 17.79
N GLY A 4 48.49 -73.17 17.98
CA GLY A 4 48.25 -71.77 18.26
C GLY A 4 47.74 -71.06 17.01
N ILE A 5 46.53 -70.52 17.07
CA ILE A 5 45.95 -69.66 16.03
C ILE A 5 46.51 -68.27 16.25
N ALA A 6 47.49 -67.88 15.42
CA ALA A 6 48.01 -66.51 15.39
C ALA A 6 46.92 -65.60 14.82
N ARG A 7 46.33 -64.76 15.68
CA ARG A 7 45.35 -63.74 15.33
C ARG A 7 46.12 -62.56 14.70
N LEU A 8 45.99 -62.39 13.38
CA LEU A 8 46.55 -61.24 12.66
C LEU A 8 45.86 -59.97 13.16
N ILE A 9 46.62 -59.11 13.84
CA ILE A 9 46.20 -57.75 14.22
C ILE A 9 46.26 -56.91 12.93
N PRO A 10 45.18 -56.21 12.53
CA PRO A 10 45.22 -55.34 11.37
C PRO A 10 46.24 -54.22 11.61
N THR A 11 47.15 -54.06 10.65
CA THR A 11 48.20 -53.04 10.65
C THR A 11 47.58 -51.65 10.71
N ALA A 12 48.17 -50.80 11.55
CA ALA A 12 47.78 -49.41 11.71
C ALA A 12 47.67 -48.73 10.33
N VAL A 13 46.47 -48.28 9.99
CA VAL A 13 46.24 -47.43 8.82
C VAL A 13 47.10 -46.19 9.02
N GLY A 14 48.11 -46.01 8.17
CA GLY A 14 49.00 -44.85 8.23
C GLY A 14 48.19 -43.57 8.12
N MET A 15 48.14 -42.80 9.21
CA MET A 15 47.50 -41.48 9.22
C MET A 15 48.40 -40.50 8.47
N GLY A 16 48.31 -40.50 7.15
CA GLY A 16 48.95 -39.48 6.31
C GLY A 16 48.33 -38.12 6.61
N GLY A 17 49.14 -37.17 7.07
CA GLY A 17 48.73 -35.78 7.20
C GLY A 17 48.61 -35.11 5.85
N PHE A 18 47.79 -34.06 5.76
CA PHE A 18 47.70 -33.22 4.57
C PHE A 18 49.00 -32.47 4.31
N THR A 19 49.36 -32.36 3.05
CA THR A 19 50.43 -31.47 2.58
C THR A 19 49.97 -30.01 2.63
N ILE A 20 50.93 -29.08 2.69
CA ILE A 20 50.65 -27.64 2.69
C ILE A 20 49.84 -27.24 1.44
N ILE A 21 50.17 -27.80 0.28
CA ILE A 21 49.47 -27.48 -0.98
C ILE A 21 48.01 -27.93 -0.96
N GLU A 22 47.70 -29.10 -0.39
CA GLU A 22 46.32 -29.57 -0.24
C GLU A 22 45.52 -28.67 0.69
N VAL A 23 46.14 -28.16 1.77
CA VAL A 23 45.49 -27.20 2.66
C VAL A 23 45.17 -25.90 1.91
N PHE A 24 46.10 -25.37 1.10
CA PHE A 24 45.85 -24.17 0.30
C PHE A 24 44.72 -24.37 -0.71
N ILE A 25 44.72 -25.48 -1.43
CA ILE A 25 43.65 -25.82 -2.39
C ILE A 25 42.31 -25.93 -1.65
N SER A 26 42.28 -26.59 -0.50
CA SER A 26 41.06 -26.76 0.30
C SER A 26 40.52 -25.41 0.81
N VAL A 27 41.40 -24.52 1.29
CA VAL A 27 41.02 -23.17 1.74
C VAL A 27 40.51 -22.32 0.58
N ALA A 28 41.17 -22.37 -0.57
CA ALA A 28 40.73 -21.66 -1.77
C ALA A 28 39.34 -22.14 -2.23
N ALA A 29 39.14 -23.47 -2.30
CA ALA A 29 37.85 -24.06 -2.64
C ALA A 29 36.76 -23.69 -1.63
N ALA A 30 37.05 -23.79 -0.32
CA ALA A 30 36.12 -23.39 0.73
C ALA A 30 35.74 -21.91 0.61
N THR A 31 36.71 -21.03 0.36
CA THR A 31 36.48 -19.59 0.19
C THR A 31 35.55 -19.31 -0.98
N LEU A 32 35.75 -19.98 -2.12
CA LEU A 32 34.86 -19.85 -3.29
C LEU A 32 33.43 -20.30 -2.97
N ILE A 33 33.28 -21.43 -2.26
CA ILE A 33 31.97 -21.93 -1.83
C ILE A 33 31.29 -20.93 -0.90
N PHE A 34 32.00 -20.41 0.11
CA PHE A 34 31.45 -19.41 1.03
C PHE A 34 31.07 -18.12 0.32
N ALA A 35 31.87 -17.66 -0.64
CA ALA A 35 31.54 -16.48 -1.45
C ALA A 35 30.27 -16.69 -2.27
N ALA A 36 30.08 -17.88 -2.87
CA ALA A 36 28.85 -18.21 -3.58
C ALA A 36 27.63 -18.23 -2.63
N LEU A 37 27.76 -18.86 -1.47
CA LEU A 37 26.70 -18.89 -0.46
C LEU A 37 26.33 -17.48 0.04
N LEU A 38 27.33 -16.62 0.28
CA LEU A 38 27.09 -15.24 0.71
C LEU A 38 26.30 -14.46 -0.33
N ASN A 39 26.63 -14.61 -1.61
CA ASN A 39 25.89 -13.96 -2.69
C ASN A 39 24.42 -14.42 -2.76
N ILE A 40 24.16 -15.72 -2.56
CA ILE A 40 22.78 -16.25 -2.50
C ILE A 40 22.00 -15.58 -1.36
N VAL A 41 22.61 -15.46 -0.18
CA VAL A 41 21.98 -14.81 0.99
C VAL A 41 21.68 -13.33 0.69
N LEU A 42 22.63 -12.59 0.12
CA LEU A 42 22.44 -11.18 -0.22
C LEU A 42 21.32 -10.96 -1.25
N ILE A 43 21.27 -11.80 -2.28
CA ILE A 43 20.20 -11.75 -3.29
C ILE A 43 18.85 -12.12 -2.66
N SER A 44 18.82 -13.12 -1.78
CA SER A 44 17.61 -13.53 -1.07
C SER A 44 17.05 -12.41 -0.20
N GLN A 45 17.88 -11.74 0.60
CA GLN A 45 17.47 -10.61 1.44
C GLN A 45 16.93 -9.43 0.62
N LYS A 46 17.60 -9.09 -0.48
CA LYS A 46 17.14 -8.03 -1.40
C LYS A 46 15.80 -8.39 -2.05
N THR A 47 15.63 -9.66 -2.44
CA THR A 47 14.39 -10.15 -3.04
C THR A 47 13.26 -10.14 -2.03
N PHE A 48 13.52 -10.58 -0.80
CA PHE A 48 12.56 -10.55 0.30
C PHE A 48 12.07 -9.13 0.60
N THR A 49 12.99 -8.17 0.70
CA THR A 49 12.63 -6.76 0.95
C THR A 49 11.74 -6.21 -0.16
N ARG A 50 12.10 -6.44 -1.43
CA ARG A 50 11.27 -6.02 -2.58
C ARG A 50 9.89 -6.66 -2.60
N LEU A 51 9.79 -7.93 -2.23
CA LEU A 51 8.50 -8.63 -2.14
C LEU A 51 7.65 -8.08 -0.99
N SER A 52 8.28 -7.78 0.15
CA SER A 52 7.61 -7.14 1.29
C SER A 52 7.08 -5.76 0.91
N ASP A 53 7.93 -4.90 0.33
CA ASP A 53 7.53 -3.56 -0.11
C ASP A 53 6.38 -3.63 -1.13
N ARG A 54 6.46 -4.57 -2.08
CA ARG A 54 5.40 -4.79 -3.06
C ARG A 54 4.09 -5.24 -2.42
N ALA A 55 4.14 -6.18 -1.47
CA ALA A 55 2.96 -6.68 -0.80
C ALA A 55 2.26 -5.56 -0.01
N GLU A 56 3.05 -4.73 0.66
CA GLU A 56 2.54 -3.59 1.44
C GLU A 56 1.86 -2.53 0.58
N ILE A 57 2.50 -2.07 -0.50
CA ILE A 57 1.87 -1.06 -1.39
C ILE A 57 0.61 -1.62 -2.06
N VAL A 58 0.59 -2.91 -2.45
CA VAL A 58 -0.60 -3.52 -3.06
C VAL A 58 -1.73 -3.61 -2.04
N GLN A 59 -1.44 -3.97 -0.79
CA GLN A 59 -2.43 -4.04 0.27
C GLN A 59 -2.98 -2.63 0.60
N ASN A 60 -2.12 -1.62 0.72
CA ASN A 60 -2.53 -0.24 0.96
C ASN A 60 -3.43 0.29 -0.16
N GLY A 61 -3.01 0.10 -1.43
CA GLY A 61 -3.81 0.52 -2.58
C GLY A 61 -5.15 -0.19 -2.64
N ARG A 62 -5.19 -1.49 -2.33
CA ARG A 62 -6.44 -2.26 -2.27
C ARG A 62 -7.38 -1.74 -1.17
N VAL A 63 -6.88 -1.51 0.04
CA VAL A 63 -7.69 -0.98 1.16
C VAL A 63 -8.25 0.40 0.82
N ALA A 64 -7.43 1.27 0.24
CA ALA A 64 -7.86 2.59 -0.24
C ALA A 64 -9.00 2.47 -1.26
N LEU A 65 -8.79 1.69 -2.33
CA LEU A 65 -9.79 1.51 -3.39
C LEU A 65 -11.08 0.87 -2.87
N GLU A 66 -10.99 -0.15 -2.01
CA GLU A 66 -12.17 -0.79 -1.41
C GLU A 66 -13.01 0.23 -0.60
N ARG A 67 -12.33 1.08 0.19
CA ARG A 67 -13.00 2.10 1.00
C ARG A 67 -13.62 3.21 0.15
N ILE A 68 -12.85 3.83 -0.76
CA ILE A 68 -13.36 4.86 -1.66
C ILE A 68 -14.53 4.31 -2.49
N SER A 69 -14.40 3.09 -3.04
CA SER A 69 -15.44 2.45 -3.84
C SER A 69 -16.71 2.16 -3.06
N ARG A 70 -16.61 1.82 -1.78
CA ARG A 70 -17.77 1.61 -0.92
C ARG A 70 -18.48 2.92 -0.64
N GLU A 71 -17.75 3.96 -0.28
CA GLU A 71 -18.31 5.27 0.06
C GLU A 71 -18.89 5.96 -1.17
N LEU A 72 -18.25 5.89 -2.34
CA LEU A 72 -18.80 6.40 -3.60
C LEU A 72 -20.08 5.67 -4.03
N ARG A 73 -20.21 4.37 -3.78
CA ARG A 73 -21.45 3.63 -4.06
C ARG A 73 -22.61 4.06 -3.17
N GLN A 74 -22.30 4.59 -1.99
CA GLN A 74 -23.26 5.09 -1.01
C GLN A 74 -23.45 6.60 -1.10
N ALA A 75 -22.69 7.30 -1.95
CA ALA A 75 -22.78 8.74 -2.10
C ALA A 75 -24.15 9.16 -2.63
N ASP A 76 -24.67 10.25 -2.08
CA ASP A 76 -25.94 10.83 -2.51
C ASP A 76 -25.75 11.69 -3.77
N ALA A 77 -24.74 12.57 -3.76
CA ALA A 77 -24.40 13.44 -4.87
C ALA A 77 -22.89 13.71 -4.92
N LEU A 78 -22.35 13.87 -6.13
CA LEU A 78 -20.97 14.28 -6.35
C LEU A 78 -20.87 15.81 -6.37
N VAL A 79 -19.86 16.34 -5.70
CA VAL A 79 -19.59 17.78 -5.63
C VAL A 79 -18.47 18.17 -6.58
N THR A 80 -17.47 17.30 -6.75
CA THR A 80 -16.33 17.56 -7.63
C THR A 80 -16.66 17.23 -9.09
N THR A 81 -16.35 18.14 -10.00
CA THR A 81 -16.38 17.86 -11.44
C THR A 81 -15.19 16.97 -11.85
N LEU A 82 -15.45 15.89 -12.57
CA LEU A 82 -14.42 14.96 -13.05
C LEU A 82 -13.99 15.31 -14.50
N PRO A 83 -12.75 15.00 -14.91
CA PRO A 83 -11.69 14.33 -14.15
C PRO A 83 -10.99 15.24 -13.13
N SER A 84 -10.47 14.66 -12.04
CA SER A 84 -9.81 15.41 -10.95
C SER A 84 -8.79 14.54 -10.20
N PHE A 85 -7.86 15.18 -9.47
CA PHE A 85 -6.90 14.52 -8.56
C PHE A 85 -7.43 14.39 -7.13
N GLU A 86 -8.62 14.91 -6.88
CA GLU A 86 -9.37 14.74 -5.63
C GLU A 86 -10.84 14.54 -5.94
N ILE A 87 -11.57 13.96 -5.01
CA ILE A 87 -13.02 13.77 -5.16
C ILE A 87 -13.72 14.14 -3.87
N LYS A 88 -14.78 14.94 -3.99
CA LYS A 88 -15.68 15.31 -2.91
C LYS A 88 -17.10 14.92 -3.27
N PHE A 89 -17.80 14.30 -2.34
CA PHE A 89 -19.19 13.87 -2.50
C PHE A 89 -19.94 13.95 -1.17
N GLN A 90 -21.26 14.04 -1.26
CA GLN A 90 -22.16 14.00 -0.11
C GLN A 90 -22.32 12.56 0.37
N ASP A 91 -22.16 12.34 1.67
CA ASP A 91 -22.36 11.04 2.30
C ASP A 91 -23.85 10.66 2.30
N GLY A 92 -24.18 9.48 1.78
CA GLY A 92 -25.54 8.95 1.78
C GLY A 92 -25.81 7.89 2.86
N HIS A 93 -24.90 7.69 3.81
CA HIS A 93 -25.11 6.74 4.92
C HIS A 93 -26.14 7.24 5.95
N GLU A 94 -26.09 8.53 6.28
CA GLU A 94 -26.96 9.17 7.27
C GLU A 94 -27.82 10.25 6.59
N PRO A 95 -29.05 9.93 6.13
CA PRO A 95 -29.86 10.84 5.32
C PRO A 95 -30.32 12.10 6.04
N LEU A 96 -30.16 12.15 7.37
CA LEU A 96 -30.53 13.30 8.21
C LEU A 96 -29.38 14.29 8.39
N THR A 97 -28.16 13.95 7.99
CA THR A 97 -26.97 14.80 8.14
C THR A 97 -26.34 15.12 6.80
N LEU A 98 -26.13 16.41 6.51
CA LEU A 98 -25.40 16.86 5.31
C LEU A 98 -23.90 16.83 5.59
N ASN A 99 -23.33 15.63 5.53
CA ASN A 99 -21.90 15.41 5.63
C ASN A 99 -21.30 15.19 4.24
N TYR A 100 -20.04 15.56 4.11
CA TYR A 100 -19.27 15.45 2.87
C TYR A 100 -17.97 14.72 3.14
N ILE A 101 -17.65 13.81 2.24
CA ILE A 101 -16.39 13.07 2.26
C ILE A 101 -15.52 13.62 1.12
N ARG A 102 -14.27 13.93 1.43
CA ARG A 102 -13.25 14.34 0.45
C ARG A 102 -12.05 13.42 0.53
N TYR A 103 -11.62 12.92 -0.62
CA TYR A 103 -10.36 12.20 -0.77
C TYR A 103 -9.37 13.05 -1.56
N TYR A 104 -8.17 13.25 -1.00
CA TYR A 104 -7.11 14.05 -1.62
C TYR A 104 -5.74 13.50 -1.25
N LEU A 105 -4.73 13.79 -2.09
CA LEU A 105 -3.34 13.45 -1.81
C LEU A 105 -2.60 14.61 -1.17
N GLN A 106 -1.83 14.29 -0.14
CA GLN A 106 -0.88 15.21 0.47
C GLN A 106 0.33 14.41 0.99
N ASP A 107 1.53 14.89 0.69
CA ASP A 107 2.80 14.32 1.19
C ASP A 107 2.97 12.80 0.95
N GLY A 108 2.45 12.29 -0.17
CA GLY A 108 2.53 10.86 -0.53
C GLY A 108 1.54 9.96 0.22
N ALA A 109 0.61 10.56 0.95
CA ALA A 109 -0.47 9.87 1.65
C ALA A 109 -1.83 10.31 1.09
N LEU A 110 -2.77 9.36 1.06
CA LEU A 110 -4.17 9.61 0.78
C LEU A 110 -4.89 9.95 2.08
N TYR A 111 -5.51 11.12 2.10
CA TYR A 111 -6.34 11.57 3.19
C TYR A 111 -7.82 11.37 2.88
N ARG A 112 -8.59 11.08 3.93
CA ARG A 112 -10.05 11.13 3.94
C ARG A 112 -10.48 12.19 4.95
N GLU A 113 -11.11 13.24 4.43
CA GLU A 113 -11.70 14.31 5.23
C GLU A 113 -13.21 14.12 5.30
N LEU A 114 -13.76 14.19 6.50
CA LEU A 114 -15.19 14.30 6.76
C LEU A 114 -15.50 15.73 7.18
N SER A 115 -16.44 16.39 6.50
CA SER A 115 -16.80 17.78 6.76
C SER A 115 -18.31 18.02 6.64
N TYR A 116 -18.78 19.13 7.21
CA TYR A 116 -20.11 19.67 6.97
C TYR A 116 -20.04 21.17 6.69
N TYR A 117 -21.10 21.73 6.13
CA TYR A 117 -21.22 23.16 5.89
C TYR A 117 -22.26 23.76 6.84
N SER A 118 -21.98 24.94 7.39
CA SER A 118 -22.94 25.71 8.18
C SER A 118 -22.72 27.21 7.99
N PHE A 119 -23.75 28.01 8.24
CA PHE A 119 -23.61 29.46 8.24
C PHE A 119 -23.10 29.94 9.60
N PRO A 120 -22.29 31.03 9.65
CA PRO A 120 -21.76 31.54 10.92
C PRO A 120 -22.83 31.92 11.95
N ASN A 121 -24.00 32.35 11.49
CA ASN A 121 -25.14 32.73 12.33
C ASN A 121 -25.97 31.52 12.83
N ALA A 122 -25.75 30.33 12.27
CA ALA A 122 -26.47 29.11 12.62
C ALA A 122 -25.51 27.88 12.55
N PRO A 123 -24.47 27.82 13.40
CA PRO A 123 -23.41 26.82 13.28
C PRO A 123 -23.88 25.37 13.49
N SER A 124 -25.01 25.17 14.16
CA SER A 124 -25.62 23.85 14.41
C SER A 124 -26.51 23.35 13.28
N VAL A 125 -26.75 24.17 12.24
CA VAL A 125 -27.60 23.80 11.11
C VAL A 125 -26.69 23.45 9.93
N HIS A 126 -26.73 22.18 9.54
CA HIS A 126 -25.98 21.72 8.37
C HIS A 126 -26.74 22.14 7.11
N VAL A 127 -26.02 22.71 6.16
CA VAL A 127 -26.57 23.19 4.89
C VAL A 127 -25.79 22.60 3.73
N ARG A 128 -26.29 22.75 2.50
CA ARG A 128 -25.58 22.28 1.32
C ARG A 128 -24.44 23.23 1.00
N ALA A 129 -23.38 22.71 0.37
CA ALA A 129 -22.23 23.51 -0.05
C ALA A 129 -22.59 24.68 -0.99
N ALA A 130 -23.70 24.57 -1.73
CA ALA A 130 -24.18 25.58 -2.68
C ALA A 130 -25.25 26.53 -2.11
N ASP A 131 -25.69 26.35 -0.86
CA ASP A 131 -26.68 27.22 -0.24
C ASP A 131 -26.09 28.62 0.01
N THR A 132 -26.96 29.63 0.15
CA THR A 132 -26.56 30.99 0.54
C THR A 132 -27.46 31.49 1.65
N ASP A 133 -26.92 32.33 2.54
CA ASP A 133 -27.72 32.97 3.59
C ASP A 133 -28.57 34.13 3.01
N PRO A 134 -29.46 34.78 3.80
CA PRO A 134 -30.27 35.90 3.32
C PRO A 134 -29.48 37.08 2.76
N ASP A 135 -28.20 37.19 3.09
CA ASP A 135 -27.28 38.24 2.63
C ASP A 135 -26.44 37.77 1.42
N GLY A 136 -26.64 36.54 0.95
CA GLY A 136 -25.93 35.94 -0.20
C GLY A 136 -24.55 35.36 0.13
N ASN A 137 -24.17 35.23 1.40
CA ASN A 137 -22.88 34.64 1.77
C ASN A 137 -22.91 33.11 1.64
N PRO A 138 -21.81 32.47 1.20
CA PRO A 138 -21.70 31.02 1.19
C PRO A 138 -21.47 30.46 2.60
N PRO A 139 -21.83 29.20 2.87
CA PRO A 139 -21.56 28.57 4.14
C PRO A 139 -20.07 28.29 4.34
N GLN A 140 -19.68 28.15 5.61
CA GLN A 140 -18.33 27.78 6.01
C GLN A 140 -18.20 26.26 6.16
N ILE A 141 -17.06 25.73 5.75
CA ILE A 141 -16.71 24.32 5.95
C ILE A 141 -16.21 24.11 7.38
N ASN A 142 -16.73 23.08 8.03
CA ASN A 142 -16.26 22.60 9.33
C ASN A 142 -15.75 21.17 9.15
N ILE A 143 -14.48 20.95 9.47
CA ILE A 143 -13.85 19.63 9.38
C ILE A 143 -14.16 18.86 10.66
N LEU A 144 -14.80 17.70 10.52
CA LEU A 144 -15.09 16.77 11.61
C LEU A 144 -13.93 15.82 11.84
N ASP A 145 -13.35 15.31 10.75
CA ASP A 145 -12.28 14.32 10.78
C ASP A 145 -11.38 14.47 9.55
N ASN A 146 -10.10 14.12 9.70
CA ASN A 146 -9.12 14.13 8.63
C ASN A 146 -8.05 13.07 8.91
N GLU A 147 -8.18 11.91 8.29
CA GLU A 147 -7.39 10.72 8.58
C GLU A 147 -6.61 10.22 7.36
N ILE A 148 -5.41 9.69 7.61
CA ILE A 148 -4.60 9.02 6.59
C ILE A 148 -5.20 7.63 6.32
N MET A 149 -5.54 7.37 5.06
CA MET A 149 -6.15 6.12 4.59
C MET A 149 -5.17 5.13 4.00
N ALA A 150 -4.19 5.65 3.28
CA ALA A 150 -3.15 4.84 2.68
C ALA A 150 -1.91 5.69 2.45
N GLU A 151 -0.76 5.04 2.55
CA GLU A 151 0.54 5.65 2.33
C GLU A 151 1.12 5.16 0.99
N TYR A 152 2.20 5.82 0.57
CA TYR A 152 2.95 5.51 -0.64
C TYR A 152 2.19 5.78 -1.93
N ILE A 153 1.13 6.59 -1.92
CA ILE A 153 0.38 6.96 -3.12
C ILE A 153 0.99 8.24 -3.70
N THR A 154 1.56 8.14 -4.89
CA THR A 154 2.19 9.27 -5.57
C THR A 154 1.24 10.00 -6.51
N THR A 155 0.32 9.27 -7.14
CA THR A 155 -0.71 9.86 -8.00
C THR A 155 -2.05 9.17 -7.75
N MET A 156 -3.10 9.96 -7.83
CA MET A 156 -4.49 9.53 -7.73
C MET A 156 -5.28 10.32 -8.77
N GLN A 157 -6.01 9.65 -9.64
CA GLN A 157 -6.83 10.29 -10.64
C GLN A 157 -8.22 9.68 -10.64
N PHE A 158 -9.21 10.55 -10.66
CA PHE A 158 -10.61 10.21 -10.87
C PHE A 158 -11.01 10.65 -12.26
N SER A 159 -11.69 9.77 -13.00
CA SER A 159 -12.25 10.07 -14.31
C SER A 159 -13.65 9.50 -14.42
N GLU A 160 -14.45 10.04 -15.34
CA GLU A 160 -15.83 9.61 -15.54
C GLU A 160 -16.07 9.29 -17.02
N THR A 161 -16.32 8.00 -17.33
CA THR A 161 -16.88 7.55 -18.62
C THR A 161 -17.41 6.12 -18.53
N PRO A 162 -18.71 5.81 -18.73
CA PRO A 162 -19.90 6.27 -17.97
C PRO A 162 -19.91 5.86 -16.48
N ILE A 163 -18.79 5.33 -15.98
CA ILE A 163 -18.54 4.92 -14.61
C ILE A 163 -17.41 5.75 -14.04
N ILE A 164 -17.34 5.87 -12.71
CA ILE A 164 -16.21 6.54 -12.06
C ILE A 164 -15.04 5.56 -12.03
N THR A 165 -13.94 5.91 -12.70
CA THR A 165 -12.69 5.17 -12.64
C THR A 165 -11.74 5.86 -11.67
N ILE A 166 -11.08 5.08 -10.82
CA ILE A 166 -10.05 5.52 -9.89
C ILE A 166 -8.76 4.84 -10.28
N GLU A 167 -7.73 5.63 -10.57
CA GLU A 167 -6.38 5.15 -10.82
C GLU A 167 -5.45 5.63 -9.70
N LEU A 168 -4.73 4.69 -9.08
CA LEU A 168 -3.69 4.97 -8.09
C LEU A 168 -2.34 4.49 -8.60
N THR A 169 -1.31 5.32 -8.48
CA THR A 169 0.09 4.87 -8.58
C THR A 169 0.74 4.96 -7.21
N LEU A 170 1.36 3.85 -6.80
CA LEU A 170 2.03 3.71 -5.51
C LEU A 170 3.52 3.42 -5.69
N ILE A 171 4.36 4.04 -4.84
CA ILE A 171 5.81 3.89 -4.88
C ILE A 171 6.37 3.72 -3.47
N LYS A 172 7.08 2.61 -3.23
CA LYS A 172 7.89 2.38 -2.02
C LYS A 172 9.26 1.85 -2.40
N GLY A 173 10.30 2.59 -2.05
CA GLY A 173 11.68 2.27 -2.42
C GLY A 173 11.86 2.19 -3.94
N ALA A 174 12.23 1.01 -4.44
CA ALA A 174 12.41 0.75 -5.87
C ALA A 174 11.21 0.02 -6.52
N VAL A 175 10.09 -0.11 -5.80
CA VAL A 175 8.90 -0.81 -6.26
C VAL A 175 7.82 0.22 -6.61
N THR A 176 7.27 0.10 -7.81
CA THR A 176 6.11 0.87 -8.28
C THR A 176 4.96 -0.10 -8.58
N SER A 177 3.74 0.29 -8.25
CA SER A 177 2.52 -0.45 -8.60
C SER A 177 1.43 0.52 -9.00
N SER A 178 0.71 0.21 -10.08
CA SER A 178 -0.49 0.94 -10.48
C SER A 178 -1.70 0.03 -10.31
N ILE A 179 -2.78 0.55 -9.73
CA ILE A 179 -4.01 -0.18 -9.49
C ILE A 179 -5.17 0.70 -9.94
N GLU A 180 -6.10 0.10 -10.66
CA GLU A 180 -7.28 0.77 -11.19
C GLU A 180 -8.54 0.03 -10.71
N THR A 181 -9.60 0.80 -10.46
CA THR A 181 -10.94 0.24 -10.27
C THR A 181 -11.99 1.13 -10.91
N ALA A 182 -13.12 0.56 -11.26
CA ALA A 182 -14.24 1.28 -11.85
C ALA A 182 -15.54 0.98 -11.10
N ILE A 183 -16.33 2.03 -10.85
CA ILE A 183 -17.43 2.00 -9.90
C ILE A 183 -18.70 2.56 -10.56
N TYR A 184 -19.78 1.78 -10.46
CA TYR A 184 -21.14 2.25 -10.70
C TYR A 184 -21.67 2.89 -9.43
N ALA A 185 -21.61 4.20 -9.33
CA ALA A 185 -22.20 4.90 -8.20
C ALA A 185 -23.69 5.18 -8.48
N ARG A 186 -24.54 4.98 -7.46
CA ARG A 186 -25.99 4.79 -7.64
C ARG A 186 -26.75 6.08 -7.98
N ASN A 187 -26.28 7.20 -7.44
CA ASN A 187 -27.02 8.48 -7.46
C ASN A 187 -26.19 9.64 -8.04
N VAL A 188 -25.10 9.35 -8.74
CA VAL A 188 -24.27 10.39 -9.36
C VAL A 188 -24.87 10.80 -10.69
N HIS A 189 -25.72 11.80 -10.62
CA HIS A 189 -25.91 12.70 -11.74
C HIS A 189 -25.10 13.97 -11.41
N ALA A 190 -24.21 14.39 -12.32
CA ALA A 190 -23.57 15.69 -12.19
C ALA A 190 -24.66 16.76 -12.12
N LEU A 191 -24.67 17.54 -11.03
CA LEU A 191 -25.52 18.72 -10.87
C LEU A 191 -25.02 19.85 -11.79
#